data_AF-A0A2M7X3C8-F1
#
_entry.id   AF-A0A2M7X3C8-F1
#
_cell.length_a   1.000
_cell.length_b   1.000
_cell.length_c   1.000
_cell.angle_alpha   90.00
_cell.angle_beta   90.00
_cell.angle_gamma   90.00
#
_symmetry.space_group_name_H-M   'P 1'
#
loop_
_entity.id
_entity.type
_entity.pdbx_description
1 polymer ?
#
loop_
_entity_poly.entity_id
_entity_poly.type
_entity_poly.pdbx_seq_one_letter_code
_entity_poly.pdbx_strand_id
1 'polypeptide(L)'
;LRHFSRRYLGKTLEKYATSNVHTLRSDTNQEEIIKQLIESEHNSIVLIEKYQKPVGFLSMRDILAGLELLEPKETINIIMTKPTHNVSKDDVKEAEEILSLFGKKMNKRIAIEKIEVTFEEPKTPDENSIIFNTTLIVSPVAGLKIVSKTKNSSFIDGIHAAIAQIEKQERRSGLSREDSRLTN
;
A
#
# COMPACT_ATOMS: atom_id res chain seq x y z
N LEU A 1 -50.32 -17.36 4.48
CA LEU A 1 -49.02 -17.11 3.80
C LEU A 1 -47.76 -17.24 4.69
N ARG A 2 -47.85 -17.42 6.02
CA ARG A 2 -46.67 -17.59 6.91
C ARG A 2 -46.14 -19.03 7.05
N HIS A 3 -46.70 -20.01 6.35
CA HIS A 3 -46.30 -21.43 6.45
C HIS A 3 -45.52 -21.98 5.25
N PHE A 4 -45.42 -21.23 4.15
CA PHE A 4 -44.74 -21.73 2.94
C PHE A 4 -43.23 -21.45 2.91
N SER A 5 -42.72 -20.53 3.74
CA SER A 5 -41.31 -20.10 3.68
C SER A 5 -40.35 -20.97 4.52
N ARG A 6 -40.81 -21.62 5.60
CA ARG A 6 -39.92 -22.40 6.48
C ARG A 6 -39.43 -23.73 5.88
N ARG A 7 -40.20 -24.39 5.00
CA ARG A 7 -39.84 -25.72 4.47
C ARG A 7 -38.85 -25.68 3.30
N TYR A 8 -38.85 -24.61 2.51
CA TYR A 8 -37.97 -24.50 1.34
C TYR A 8 -36.60 -23.91 1.65
N LEU A 9 -36.47 -23.08 2.69
CA LEU A 9 -35.19 -22.51 3.13
C LEU A 9 -34.29 -23.53 3.86
N GLY A 10 -34.87 -24.46 4.63
CA GLY A 10 -34.08 -25.44 5.39
C GLY A 10 -33.26 -26.36 4.50
N LYS A 11 -33.86 -26.92 3.44
CA LYS A 11 -33.17 -27.86 2.53
C LYS A 11 -32.09 -27.20 1.67
N THR A 12 -32.20 -25.90 1.36
CA THR A 12 -31.16 -25.18 0.61
C THR A 12 -30.01 -24.77 1.51
N LEU A 13 -30.26 -24.34 2.75
CA LEU A 13 -29.22 -23.94 3.70
C LEU A 13 -28.35 -25.13 4.14
N GLU A 14 -28.95 -26.29 4.37
CA GLU A 14 -28.23 -27.53 4.72
C GLU A 14 -27.18 -27.92 3.67
N LYS A 15 -27.42 -27.61 2.39
CA LYS A 15 -26.47 -27.87 1.30
C LYS A 15 -25.20 -27.00 1.38
N TYR A 16 -25.29 -25.83 1.99
CA TYR A 16 -24.17 -24.89 2.16
C TYR A 16 -23.62 -24.88 3.60
N ALA A 17 -24.25 -25.61 4.52
CA ALA A 17 -23.81 -25.71 5.90
C ALA A 17 -22.53 -26.56 5.98
N THR A 18 -21.49 -25.99 6.58
CA THR A 18 -20.26 -26.74 6.90
C THR A 18 -20.39 -27.25 8.33
N SER A 19 -20.32 -28.57 8.50
CA SER A 19 -20.52 -29.24 9.79
C SER A 19 -19.26 -29.29 10.66
N ASN A 20 -18.07 -29.14 10.06
CA ASN A 20 -16.80 -29.06 10.76
C ASN A 20 -16.34 -27.61 10.79
N VAL A 21 -16.78 -26.88 11.81
CA VAL A 21 -16.25 -25.55 12.13
C VAL A 21 -15.66 -25.60 13.53
N HIS A 22 -14.45 -25.07 13.68
CA HIS A 22 -13.85 -24.92 15.01
C HIS A 22 -14.61 -23.82 15.75
N THR A 23 -15.10 -24.13 16.95
CA THR A 23 -15.93 -23.20 17.73
C THR A 23 -15.28 -22.92 19.07
N LEU A 24 -15.30 -21.66 19.48
CA LEU A 24 -14.84 -21.22 20.80
C LEU A 24 -15.92 -20.40 21.47
N ARG A 25 -15.92 -20.37 22.80
CA ARG A 25 -16.84 -19.51 23.52
C ARG A 25 -16.43 -18.05 23.36
N SER A 26 -17.41 -17.16 23.27
CA SER A 26 -17.16 -15.73 23.10
C SER A 26 -16.51 -15.06 24.31
N ASP A 27 -16.55 -15.71 25.48
CA ASP A 27 -15.88 -15.29 26.72
C ASP A 27 -14.47 -15.89 26.87
N THR A 28 -13.99 -16.68 25.89
CA THR A 28 -12.61 -17.15 25.85
C THR A 28 -11.64 -15.97 25.74
N ASN A 29 -10.50 -16.06 26.42
CA ASN A 29 -9.46 -15.02 26.37
C ASN A 29 -9.00 -14.81 24.92
N GLN A 30 -8.81 -13.56 24.51
CA GLN A 30 -8.35 -13.17 23.17
C GLN A 30 -7.06 -13.89 22.75
N GLU A 31 -6.09 -14.04 23.64
CA GLU A 31 -4.82 -14.73 23.35
C GLU A 31 -5.06 -16.20 23.02
N GLU A 32 -5.95 -16.86 23.77
CA GLU A 32 -6.32 -18.25 23.53
C GLU A 32 -7.12 -18.39 22.22
N ILE A 33 -8.00 -17.43 21.91
CA ILE A 33 -8.71 -17.40 20.62
C ILE A 33 -7.71 -17.32 19.45
N ILE A 34 -6.71 -16.44 19.54
CA ILE A 34 -5.69 -16.29 18.49
C ILE A 34 -4.86 -17.58 18.37
N LYS A 35 -4.44 -18.17 19.49
CA LYS A 35 -3.67 -19.41 19.50
C LYS A 35 -4.42 -20.55 18.84
N GLN A 36 -5.68 -20.76 19.23
CA GLN A 36 -6.56 -21.75 18.63
C GLN A 36 -6.81 -21.47 17.14
N LEU A 37 -6.87 -20.20 16.73
CA LEU A 37 -7.06 -19.83 15.32
C LEU A 37 -5.85 -20.23 14.48
N ILE A 38 -4.64 -19.99 15.00
CA ILE A 38 -3.37 -20.39 14.39
C ILE A 38 -3.25 -21.92 14.31
N GLU A 39 -3.71 -22.64 15.33
CA GLU A 39 -3.68 -24.11 15.38
C GLU A 39 -4.81 -24.76 14.57
N SER A 40 -5.84 -24.00 14.16
CA SER A 40 -7.00 -24.56 13.46
C SER A 40 -6.67 -24.96 12.02
N GLU A 41 -7.11 -26.15 11.60
CA GLU A 41 -6.96 -26.60 10.21
C GLU A 41 -7.76 -25.75 9.20
N HIS A 42 -8.78 -25.04 9.69
CA HIS A 42 -9.73 -24.28 8.87
C HIS A 42 -9.41 -22.78 8.79
N ASN A 43 -8.29 -22.33 9.37
CA ASN A 43 -7.86 -20.93 9.42
C ASN A 43 -8.97 -19.96 9.89
N SER A 44 -9.93 -20.47 10.64
CA SER A 44 -11.14 -19.75 11.04
C SER A 44 -11.83 -20.41 12.23
N ILE A 45 -12.44 -19.56 13.05
CA ILE A 45 -13.15 -19.94 14.28
C ILE A 45 -14.49 -19.22 14.33
N VAL A 46 -15.52 -19.95 14.72
CA VAL A 46 -16.83 -19.38 15.04
C VAL A 46 -16.93 -19.16 16.55
N LEU A 47 -17.22 -17.93 16.95
CA LEU A 47 -17.43 -17.60 18.35
C LEU A 47 -18.90 -17.86 18.72
N ILE A 48 -19.12 -18.60 19.81
CA ILE A 48 -20.44 -19.01 20.29
C ILE A 48 -20.71 -18.56 21.73
N GLU A 49 -21.97 -18.27 22.03
CA GLU A 49 -22.46 -18.04 23.39
C GLU A 49 -22.83 -19.34 24.11
N LYS A 50 -23.21 -19.25 25.39
CA LYS A 50 -23.60 -20.36 26.28
C LYS A 50 -24.65 -21.31 25.69
N TYR A 51 -25.51 -20.83 24.79
CA TYR A 51 -26.58 -21.60 24.14
C TYR A 51 -26.26 -22.02 22.70
N GLN A 52 -24.97 -22.18 22.35
CA GLN A 52 -24.50 -22.52 21.00
C GLN A 52 -24.96 -21.54 19.91
N LYS A 53 -25.28 -20.31 20.30
CA LYS A 53 -25.65 -19.25 19.37
C LYS A 53 -24.37 -18.63 18.81
N PRO A 54 -24.15 -18.61 17.49
CA PRO A 54 -23.01 -17.92 16.92
C PRO A 54 -23.17 -16.41 17.10
N VAL A 55 -22.12 -15.78 17.60
CA VAL A 55 -22.05 -14.32 17.81
C VAL A 55 -21.00 -13.65 16.95
N GLY A 56 -20.03 -14.41 16.45
CA GLY A 56 -18.97 -13.87 15.63
C GLY A 56 -18.21 -14.94 14.88
N PHE A 57 -17.36 -14.47 13.99
CA PHE A 57 -16.46 -15.28 13.17
C PHE A 57 -15.13 -14.54 13.10
N LEU A 58 -14.04 -15.27 13.27
CA LEU A 58 -12.68 -14.77 13.13
C LEU A 58 -11.94 -15.67 12.15
N SER A 59 -11.22 -15.07 11.22
CA SER A 59 -10.36 -15.77 10.28
C SER A 59 -8.91 -15.27 10.39
N MET A 60 -7.97 -16.08 9.89
CA MET A 60 -6.58 -15.64 9.76
C MET A 60 -6.43 -14.35 8.95
N ARG A 61 -7.34 -14.10 7.99
CA ARG A 61 -7.36 -12.85 7.23
C ARG A 61 -7.61 -11.63 8.12
N ASP A 62 -8.49 -11.75 9.12
CA ASP A 62 -8.81 -10.67 10.04
C ASP A 62 -7.59 -10.34 10.93
N ILE A 63 -6.84 -11.37 11.35
CA ILE A 63 -5.58 -11.19 12.08
C ILE A 63 -4.53 -10.49 11.22
N LEU A 64 -4.33 -10.94 9.98
CA LEU A 64 -3.38 -10.33 9.06
C LEU A 64 -3.74 -8.87 8.75
N ALA A 65 -5.02 -8.57 8.56
CA ALA A 65 -5.49 -7.19 8.37
C ALA A 65 -5.25 -6.33 9.62
N GLY A 66 -5.42 -6.89 10.81
CA GLY A 66 -5.07 -6.22 12.06
C GLY A 66 -3.57 -5.95 12.20
N LEU A 67 -2.72 -6.93 11.84
CA LEU A 67 -1.27 -6.79 11.86
C LEU A 67 -0.78 -5.73 10.86
N GLU A 68 -1.36 -5.65 9.66
CA GLU A 68 -1.07 -4.60 8.67
C GLU A 68 -1.32 -3.18 9.24
N LEU A 69 -2.31 -3.03 10.13
CA LEU A 69 -2.58 -1.75 10.80
C LEU A 69 -1.57 -1.42 11.90
N LEU A 70 -0.93 -2.43 12.49
CA LEU A 70 0.06 -2.29 13.56
C LEU A 70 1.49 -2.13 13.04
N GLU A 71 1.77 -2.55 11.80
CA GLU A 71 3.07 -2.31 11.19
C GLU A 71 3.33 -0.80 11.12
N PRO A 72 4.47 -0.31 11.65
CA PRO A 72 4.83 1.09 11.52
C PRO A 72 4.89 1.41 10.04
N LYS A 73 4.07 2.37 9.60
CA LYS A 73 4.07 2.84 8.21
C LYS A 73 5.49 3.22 7.85
N GLU A 74 6.13 2.43 7.00
CA GLU A 74 7.47 2.74 6.49
C GLU A 74 7.42 4.15 5.88
N THR A 75 8.06 5.08 6.58
CA THR A 75 8.20 6.45 6.10
C THR A 75 9.33 6.45 5.08
N ILE A 76 8.96 6.52 3.81
CA ILE A 76 9.91 6.66 2.71
C ILE A 76 10.66 7.98 2.91
N ASN A 77 11.99 7.92 2.90
CA ASN A 77 12.81 9.12 3.04
C ASN A 77 12.74 9.93 1.74
N ILE A 78 12.02 11.06 1.76
CA ILE A 78 11.89 11.96 0.63
C ILE A 78 12.83 13.14 0.86
N ILE A 79 13.83 13.28 -0.01
CA ILE A 79 14.81 14.35 0.03
C ILE A 79 14.55 15.25 -1.17
N MET A 80 14.05 16.46 -0.92
CA MET A 80 13.84 17.45 -1.95
C MET A 80 14.83 18.60 -1.76
N THR A 81 15.67 18.87 -2.76
CA THR A 81 16.50 20.08 -2.71
C THR A 81 15.60 21.29 -2.82
N LYS A 82 15.79 22.27 -1.92
CA LYS A 82 14.97 23.47 -1.86
C LYS A 82 14.94 24.16 -3.24
N PRO A 83 13.76 24.33 -3.85
CA PRO A 83 13.64 25.12 -5.07
C PRO A 83 14.00 26.59 -4.80
N THR A 84 14.23 27.38 -5.85
CA THR A 84 14.56 28.79 -5.66
C THR A 84 13.34 29.61 -5.21
N HIS A 85 13.49 30.93 -5.11
CA HIS A 85 12.42 31.87 -4.74
C HIS A 85 11.23 31.89 -5.72
N ASN A 86 11.37 31.27 -6.89
CA ASN A 86 10.32 31.20 -7.91
C ASN A 86 9.23 30.16 -7.62
N VAL A 87 9.40 29.32 -6.60
CA VAL A 87 8.44 28.28 -6.22
C VAL A 87 7.79 28.65 -4.90
N SER A 88 6.45 28.63 -4.85
CA SER A 88 5.73 28.96 -3.64
C SER A 88 5.84 27.84 -2.59
N LYS A 89 5.59 28.18 -1.32
CA LYS A 89 5.55 27.16 -0.25
C LYS A 89 4.41 26.16 -0.45
N ASP A 90 3.32 26.59 -1.07
CA ASP A 90 2.17 25.73 -1.34
C ASP A 90 2.53 24.71 -2.43
N ASP A 91 3.24 25.13 -3.48
CA ASP A 91 3.77 24.21 -4.50
C ASP A 91 4.76 23.19 -3.92
N VAL A 92 5.63 23.63 -3.00
CA VAL A 92 6.56 22.74 -2.28
C VAL A 92 5.81 21.68 -1.47
N LYS A 93 4.75 22.09 -0.77
CA LYS A 93 3.92 21.16 0.00
C LYS A 93 3.15 20.19 -0.91
N GLU A 94 2.58 20.69 -1.99
CA GLU A 94 1.90 19.87 -2.99
C GLU A 94 2.86 18.84 -3.60
N ALA A 95 4.08 19.25 -3.93
CA ALA A 95 5.13 18.36 -4.40
C ALA A 95 5.47 17.24 -3.40
N GLU A 96 5.61 17.58 -2.11
CA GLU A 96 5.85 16.59 -1.05
C GLU A 96 4.69 15.58 -0.94
N GLU A 97 3.44 16.04 -1.04
CA GLU A 97 2.26 15.18 -1.02
C GLU A 97 2.23 14.25 -2.25
N ILE A 98 2.48 14.76 -3.44
CA ILE A 98 2.58 13.99 -4.70
C ILE A 98 3.67 12.92 -4.58
N LEU A 99 4.86 13.29 -4.11
CA LEU A 99 6.00 12.38 -3.95
C LEU A 99 5.72 11.31 -2.87
N SER A 100 5.02 11.67 -1.80
CA SER A 100 4.60 10.73 -0.75
C SER A 100 3.62 9.69 -1.29
N LEU A 101 2.61 10.11 -2.05
CA LEU A 101 1.65 9.19 -2.68
C LEU A 101 2.33 8.29 -3.71
N PHE A 102 3.21 8.86 -4.54
CA PHE A 102 4.01 8.12 -5.50
C PHE A 102 4.90 7.07 -4.80
N GLY A 103 5.64 7.48 -3.77
CA GLY A 103 6.49 6.58 -2.99
C GLY A 103 5.68 5.43 -2.39
N LYS A 104 4.54 5.71 -1.75
CA LYS A 104 3.67 4.66 -1.19
C LYS A 104 3.18 3.69 -2.25
N LYS A 105 2.80 4.19 -3.44
CA LYS A 105 2.37 3.36 -4.56
C LYS A 105 3.50 2.45 -5.04
N MET A 106 4.70 2.99 -5.13
CA MET A 106 5.86 2.27 -5.65
C MET A 106 6.45 1.29 -4.63
N ASN A 107 6.42 1.63 -3.33
CA ASN A 107 6.88 0.75 -2.23
C ASN A 107 6.10 -0.57 -2.16
N LYS A 108 4.83 -0.58 -2.63
CA LYS A 108 4.02 -1.81 -2.76
C LYS A 108 4.61 -2.81 -3.76
N ARG A 109 5.43 -2.34 -4.71
CA ARG A 109 6.01 -3.16 -5.79
C ARG A 109 7.49 -3.45 -5.53
N ILE A 110 8.24 -2.44 -5.12
CA ILE A 110 9.69 -2.50 -4.92
C ILE A 110 9.97 -1.77 -3.61
N ALA A 111 10.68 -2.39 -2.66
CA ALA A 111 11.04 -1.72 -1.41
C ALA A 111 11.95 -0.52 -1.70
N ILE A 112 11.54 0.68 -1.28
CA ILE A 112 12.24 1.95 -1.53
C ILE A 112 12.96 2.39 -0.28
N GLU A 113 14.26 2.66 -0.39
CA GLU A 113 15.05 3.28 0.66
C GLU A 113 14.80 4.80 0.68
N LYS A 114 14.90 5.46 -0.48
CA LYS A 114 14.72 6.91 -0.60
C LYS A 114 14.28 7.38 -1.98
N ILE A 115 13.65 8.56 -1.98
CA ILE A 115 13.30 9.32 -3.18
C ILE A 115 14.01 10.67 -3.09
N GLU A 116 14.85 10.97 -4.08
CA GLU A 116 15.58 12.24 -4.15
C GLU A 116 15.07 13.04 -5.34
N VAL A 117 14.74 14.31 -5.11
CA VAL A 117 14.30 15.23 -6.16
C VAL A 117 15.17 16.46 -6.15
N THR A 118 15.73 16.76 -7.33
CA THR A 118 16.55 17.94 -7.54
C THR A 118 15.99 18.80 -8.66
N PHE A 119 16.09 20.12 -8.48
CA PHE A 119 15.60 21.12 -9.42
C PHE A 119 16.74 22.06 -9.79
N GLU A 120 16.95 22.25 -11.09
CA GLU A 120 17.84 23.28 -11.59
C GLU A 120 17.03 24.28 -12.43
N GLU A 121 17.24 25.56 -12.19
CA GLU A 121 16.57 26.66 -12.90
C GLU A 121 17.61 27.40 -13.75
N PRO A 122 17.93 26.92 -14.96
CA PRO A 122 18.80 27.65 -15.87
C PRO A 122 18.21 29.03 -16.17
N LYS A 123 18.98 30.08 -15.93
CA LYS A 123 18.62 31.44 -16.36
C LYS A 123 18.70 31.51 -17.88
N THR A 124 17.56 31.77 -18.54
CA THR A 124 17.57 32.13 -19.96
C THR A 124 18.09 33.56 -20.14
N PRO A 125 18.78 33.88 -21.26
CA PRO A 125 19.31 35.21 -21.54
C PRO A 125 18.25 36.33 -21.47
N ASP A 126 17.00 36.00 -21.78
CA ASP A 126 15.88 36.96 -21.80
C ASP A 126 15.19 37.14 -20.43
N GLU A 127 15.65 36.48 -19.36
CA GLU A 127 15.10 36.49 -17.98
C GLU A 127 13.60 36.17 -17.81
N ASN A 128 12.84 36.01 -18.89
CA ASN A 128 11.38 35.96 -18.87
C ASN A 128 10.79 34.54 -18.80
N SER A 129 11.59 33.49 -18.99
CA SER A 129 11.09 32.11 -19.01
C SER A 129 11.89 31.20 -18.10
N ILE A 130 11.29 30.81 -16.98
CA ILE A 130 11.89 29.86 -16.05
C ILE A 130 11.60 28.45 -16.58
N ILE A 131 12.67 27.72 -16.89
CA ILE A 131 12.59 26.29 -17.19
C ILE A 131 13.09 25.56 -15.94
N PHE A 132 12.32 24.59 -15.47
CA PHE A 132 12.69 23.69 -14.39
C PHE A 132 13.25 22.40 -14.99
N ASN A 133 14.54 22.16 -14.77
CA ASN A 133 15.14 20.84 -14.99
C ASN A 133 14.93 20.01 -13.73
N THR A 134 14.01 19.05 -13.77
CA THR A 134 13.71 18.17 -12.63
C THR A 134 14.42 16.85 -12.80
N THR A 135 15.24 16.47 -11.82
CA THR A 135 15.81 15.11 -11.73
C THR A 135 15.21 14.39 -10.54
N LEU A 136 14.54 13.27 -10.81
CA LEU A 136 13.94 12.37 -9.81
C LEU A 136 14.76 11.08 -9.78
N ILE A 137 15.21 10.69 -8.58
CA ILE A 137 15.98 9.48 -8.33
C ILE A 137 15.22 8.64 -7.31
N VAL A 138 14.87 7.42 -7.69
CA VAL A 138 14.32 6.42 -6.76
C VAL A 138 15.43 5.42 -6.46
N SER A 139 15.75 5.26 -5.18
CA SER A 139 16.73 4.27 -4.70
C SER A 139 15.99 3.12 -4.01
N PRO A 140 15.89 1.94 -4.65
CA PRO A 140 15.42 0.74 -3.98
C PRO A 140 16.34 0.31 -2.84
N VAL A 141 15.82 -0.44 -1.86
CA VAL A 141 16.63 -1.10 -0.82
C VAL A 141 17.61 -2.11 -1.45
N ALA A 142 17.18 -2.78 -2.52
CA ALA A 142 18.00 -3.69 -3.31
C ALA A 142 17.78 -3.44 -4.81
N GLY A 143 18.86 -3.36 -5.58
CA GLY A 143 18.84 -3.17 -7.03
C GLY A 143 19.38 -1.82 -7.50
N LEU A 144 19.21 -1.55 -8.79
CA LEU A 144 19.72 -0.34 -9.43
C LEU A 144 18.81 0.86 -9.18
N LYS A 145 19.42 2.04 -9.04
CA LYS A 145 18.69 3.31 -8.96
C LYS A 145 17.94 3.58 -10.26
N ILE A 146 16.72 4.09 -10.14
CA ILE A 146 15.90 4.49 -11.28
C ILE A 146 15.93 6.01 -11.35
N VAL A 147 16.32 6.55 -12.49
CA VAL A 147 16.56 7.99 -12.67
C VAL A 147 15.70 8.52 -13.81
N SER A 148 15.10 9.67 -13.58
CA SER A 148 14.34 10.42 -14.57
C SER A 148 14.82 11.87 -14.61
N LYS A 149 14.85 12.44 -15.81
CA LYS A 149 15.17 13.85 -16.05
C LYS A 149 14.13 14.47 -16.96
N THR A 150 13.54 15.57 -16.53
CA THR A 150 12.49 16.29 -17.27
C THR A 150 12.79 17.78 -17.33
N LYS A 151 12.19 18.46 -18.32
CA LYS A 151 12.29 19.89 -18.50
C LYS A 151 10.89 20.44 -18.70
N ASN A 152 10.43 21.28 -17.79
CA ASN A 152 9.07 21.80 -17.78
C ASN A 152 9.08 23.30 -17.41
N SER A 153 8.10 24.05 -17.91
CA SER A 153 7.89 25.46 -17.52
C SER A 153 7.22 25.60 -16.14
N SER A 154 6.67 24.52 -15.61
CA SER A 154 6.01 24.45 -14.31
C SER A 154 6.74 23.45 -13.42
N PHE A 155 6.91 23.85 -12.15
CA PHE A 155 7.54 23.04 -11.12
C PHE A 155 6.78 21.72 -10.89
N ILE A 156 5.47 21.80 -10.68
CA ILE A 156 4.60 20.63 -10.44
C ILE A 156 4.54 19.72 -11.67
N ASP A 157 4.45 20.30 -12.87
CA ASP A 157 4.46 19.50 -14.10
C ASP A 157 5.77 18.75 -14.30
N GLY A 158 6.90 19.36 -13.89
CA GLY A 158 8.21 18.72 -13.90
C GLY A 158 8.23 17.45 -13.04
N ILE A 159 7.60 17.49 -11.86
CA ILE A 159 7.47 16.35 -10.95
C ILE A 159 6.58 15.27 -11.56
N HIS A 160 5.39 15.63 -12.04
CA HIS A 160 4.49 14.66 -12.68
C HIS A 160 5.12 13.99 -13.89
N ALA A 161 5.80 14.76 -14.74
CA ALA A 161 6.50 14.23 -15.89
C ALA A 161 7.63 13.27 -15.47
N ALA A 162 8.38 13.62 -14.42
CA ALA A 162 9.47 12.76 -13.93
C ALA A 162 8.93 11.46 -13.34
N ILE A 163 7.86 11.51 -12.57
CA ILE A 163 7.15 10.33 -12.05
C ILE A 163 6.68 9.44 -13.20
N ALA A 164 6.03 10.02 -14.22
CA ALA A 164 5.54 9.26 -15.37
C ALA A 164 6.68 8.54 -16.11
N GLN A 165 7.86 9.15 -16.22
CA GLN A 165 9.04 8.48 -16.79
C GLN A 165 9.53 7.33 -15.90
N ILE A 166 9.61 7.50 -14.58
CA ILE A 166 10.00 6.41 -13.65
C ILE A 166 9.01 5.25 -13.76
N GLU A 167 7.71 5.52 -13.71
CA GLU A 167 6.69 4.46 -13.84
C GLU A 167 6.79 3.73 -15.19
N LYS A 168 7.11 4.45 -16.26
CA LYS A 168 7.31 3.85 -17.58
C LYS A 168 8.55 2.96 -17.62
N GLN A 169 9.63 3.35 -16.94
CA GLN A 169 10.85 2.55 -16.82
C GLN A 169 10.60 1.28 -16.01
N GLU A 170 9.91 1.38 -14.87
CA GLU A 170 9.55 0.24 -14.01
C GLU A 170 8.70 -0.80 -14.76
N ARG A 171 7.68 -0.35 -15.51
CA ARG A 171 6.86 -1.28 -16.32
C ARG A 171 7.67 -2.03 -17.39
N ARG A 172 8.77 -1.44 -17.87
CA ARG A 172 9.62 -2.04 -18.91
C ARG A 172 10.70 -2.96 -18.34
N SER A 173 11.18 -2.68 -17.13
CA SER A 173 12.22 -3.50 -16.51
C SER A 173 11.68 -4.83 -16.01
N GLY A 174 10.38 -4.98 -15.84
CA GLY A 174 9.76 -6.27 -15.46
C GLY A 174 10.20 -6.78 -14.09
N LEU A 175 10.87 -5.95 -13.29
CA LEU A 175 11.41 -6.27 -11.97
C LEU A 175 10.27 -6.62 -11.02
N SER A 176 9.94 -7.90 -10.99
CA SER A 176 9.08 -8.53 -9.98
C SER A 176 9.83 -8.54 -8.65
N ARG A 177 9.08 -8.53 -7.55
CA ARG A 177 9.59 -8.69 -6.17
C ARG A 177 10.49 -9.93 -5.99
N GLU A 178 10.38 -10.92 -6.89
CA GLU A 178 11.16 -12.16 -6.88
C GLU A 178 12.61 -11.96 -7.37
N ASP A 179 12.86 -11.06 -8.33
CA ASP A 179 14.21 -10.85 -8.88
C ASP A 179 15.12 -10.12 -7.89
N SER A 180 14.55 -9.30 -7.01
CA SER A 180 15.29 -8.56 -5.97
C SER A 180 15.79 -9.45 -4.84
N ARG A 181 15.29 -10.68 -4.71
CA ARG A 181 15.72 -11.65 -3.69
C ARG A 181 16.91 -12.50 -4.11
N LEU A 182 17.22 -12.57 -5.41
CA LEU A 182 18.26 -13.44 -5.96
C LEU A 182 19.65 -12.78 -6.05
N THR A 183 19.79 -11.52 -5.64
CA THR A 183 21.06 -10.78 -5.68
C THR A 183 21.72 -10.60 -4.31
N ASN A 184 21.30 -11.35 -3.28
CA ASN A 184 21.98 -11.42 -1.98
C ASN A 184 22.70 -12.77 -1.82
#